data_AF-X1MDY3-F1
#
_entry.id   AF-X1MDY3-F1
#
_cell.length_a   1.000
_cell.length_b   1.000
_cell.length_c   1.000
_cell.angle_alpha   90.00
_cell.angle_beta   90.00
_cell.angle_gamma   90.00
#
_symmetry.space_group_name_H-M   'P 1'
#
loop_
_entity.id
_entity.type
_entity.pdbx_description
1 polymer ?
#
loop_
_entity_poly.entity_id
_entity_poly.type
_entity_poly.pdbx_seq_one_letter_code
_entity_poly.pdbx_strand_id
1 'polypeptide(L)'
;MSEKKTAVAKKKKRKIKEKKIMCKKCSTVIDPVVTKPKKTWQLVSPMPDKDGNVTLTMMGSFTCPNPDCGKSVIAAMAKVKGDEFAGKSKHELLMEFLNNVEDKAHVDEIAKVVGIGSDKIKKALKALKNQGKITGSLEEDYYVP
;
A
#
# COMPACT_ATOMS: atom_id res chain seq x y z
N MET A 1 -16.47 -9.52 37.59
CA MET A 1 -16.61 -8.28 36.79
C MET A 1 -15.96 -8.53 35.44
N SER A 2 -16.74 -8.38 34.39
CA SER A 2 -16.55 -9.03 33.09
C SER A 2 -15.36 -8.51 32.28
N GLU A 3 -14.48 -9.43 31.90
CA GLU A 3 -13.45 -9.26 30.88
C GLU A 3 -14.10 -9.00 29.51
N LYS A 4 -13.99 -7.77 28.98
CA LYS A 4 -14.32 -7.48 27.59
C LYS A 4 -13.06 -7.66 26.74
N LYS A 5 -12.91 -8.85 26.15
CA LYS A 5 -11.87 -9.13 25.13
C LYS A 5 -12.27 -8.45 23.82
N THR A 6 -11.66 -7.30 23.53
CA THR A 6 -11.83 -6.60 22.25
C THR A 6 -11.04 -7.33 21.17
N ALA A 7 -11.73 -8.07 20.30
CA ALA A 7 -11.13 -8.73 19.15
C ALA A 7 -10.71 -7.70 18.09
N VAL A 8 -9.41 -7.36 18.06
CA VAL A 8 -8.83 -6.54 16.99
C VAL A 8 -8.76 -7.36 15.70
N ALA A 9 -9.65 -7.06 14.76
CA ALA A 9 -9.67 -7.64 13.43
C ALA A 9 -8.35 -7.39 12.69
N LYS A 10 -7.50 -8.42 12.58
CA LYS A 10 -6.27 -8.39 11.78
C LYS A 10 -6.61 -8.25 10.29
N LYS A 11 -6.45 -7.04 9.74
CA LYS A 11 -6.55 -6.77 8.30
C LYS A 11 -5.46 -7.57 7.58
N LYS A 12 -5.85 -8.67 6.94
CA LYS A 12 -4.96 -9.61 6.24
C LYS A 12 -4.29 -8.88 5.06
N LYS A 13 -3.01 -8.48 5.20
CA LYS A 13 -2.18 -7.98 4.08
C LYS A 13 -2.31 -8.99 2.93
N ARG A 14 -3.02 -8.63 1.86
CA ARG A 14 -3.17 -9.49 0.68
C ARG A 14 -1.79 -9.56 0.04
N LYS A 15 -1.12 -10.71 0.13
CA LYS A 15 0.10 -10.99 -0.63
C LYS A 15 -0.21 -10.73 -2.11
N ILE A 16 0.49 -9.79 -2.72
CA ILE A 16 0.47 -9.55 -4.16
C ILE A 16 0.97 -10.87 -4.78
N LYS A 17 0.05 -11.67 -5.33
CA LYS A 17 0.44 -12.91 -6.02
C LYS A 17 1.27 -12.53 -7.23
N GLU A 18 2.52 -12.95 -7.24
CA GLU A 18 3.41 -12.85 -8.40
C GLU A 18 2.76 -13.59 -9.57
N LYS A 19 2.28 -12.84 -10.56
CA LYS A 19 1.63 -13.42 -11.73
C LYS A 19 2.71 -13.87 -12.71
N LYS A 20 2.93 -15.17 -12.75
CA LYS A 20 3.70 -15.86 -13.77
C LYS A 20 2.98 -15.74 -15.11
N ILE A 21 3.66 -15.23 -16.14
CA ILE A 21 3.09 -15.02 -17.48
C ILE A 21 3.50 -16.20 -18.36
N MET A 22 2.56 -16.92 -18.95
CA MET A 22 2.88 -18.06 -19.82
C MET A 22 2.91 -17.64 -21.29
N CYS A 23 3.96 -18.04 -22.02
CA CYS A 23 4.01 -17.89 -23.46
C CYS A 23 3.08 -18.91 -24.14
N LYS A 24 2.13 -18.43 -24.96
CA LYS A 24 1.18 -19.31 -25.68
C LYS A 24 1.82 -20.21 -26.75
N LYS A 25 3.05 -19.92 -27.20
CA LYS A 25 3.72 -20.68 -28.28
C LYS A 25 4.53 -21.86 -27.76
N CYS A 26 5.28 -21.65 -26.68
CA CYS A 26 6.24 -22.64 -26.17
C CYS A 26 6.01 -22.98 -24.69
N SER A 27 4.92 -22.47 -24.10
CA SER A 27 4.53 -22.66 -22.69
C SER A 27 5.58 -22.21 -21.67
N THR A 28 6.66 -21.54 -22.10
CA THR A 28 7.68 -20.98 -21.23
C THR A 28 7.07 -19.94 -20.30
N VAL A 29 7.38 -20.08 -19.01
CA VAL A 29 6.97 -19.14 -17.99
C VAL A 29 7.92 -17.96 -17.99
N ILE A 30 7.35 -16.77 -18.08
CA ILE A 30 8.02 -15.48 -18.03
C ILE A 30 7.70 -14.88 -16.66
N ASP A 31 8.74 -14.74 -15.84
CA ASP A 31 8.65 -14.02 -14.58
C ASP A 31 8.91 -12.53 -14.83
N PRO A 32 7.90 -11.65 -14.64
CA PRO A 32 8.01 -10.21 -14.95
C PRO A 32 8.99 -9.46 -14.01
N VAL A 33 9.41 -10.08 -12.92
CA VAL A 33 10.45 -9.54 -12.01
C VAL A 33 11.84 -9.71 -12.62
N VAL A 34 12.08 -10.84 -13.29
CA VAL A 34 13.37 -11.21 -13.87
C VAL A 34 13.50 -10.66 -15.28
N THR A 35 12.44 -10.80 -16.09
CA THR A 35 12.41 -10.35 -17.48
C THR A 35 11.79 -8.97 -17.56
N LYS A 36 12.59 -7.96 -17.90
CA LYS A 36 12.07 -6.59 -18.09
C LYS A 36 11.16 -6.52 -19.33
N PRO A 37 10.01 -5.83 -19.24
CA PRO A 37 9.15 -5.60 -20.39
C PRO A 37 9.84 -4.68 -21.41
N LYS A 38 9.67 -4.97 -22.70
CA LYS A 38 10.15 -4.14 -23.81
C LYS A 38 9.37 -2.82 -23.92
N LYS A 39 8.07 -2.85 -23.62
CA LYS A 39 7.17 -1.69 -23.60
C LYS A 39 6.17 -1.87 -22.49
N THR A 40 5.78 -0.77 -21.85
CA THR A 40 4.76 -0.75 -20.81
C THR A 40 3.76 0.36 -21.12
N TRP A 41 2.50 0.15 -20.76
CA TRP A 41 1.47 1.17 -20.84
C TRP A 41 0.42 0.95 -19.76
N GLN A 42 -0.33 2.00 -19.46
CA GLN A 42 -1.38 1.97 -18.45
C GLN A 42 -2.75 1.90 -19.15
N LEU A 43 -3.59 0.99 -18.67
CA LEU A 43 -4.98 0.87 -19.07
C LEU A 43 -5.85 1.29 -17.89
N VAL A 44 -6.59 2.39 -18.03
CA VAL A 44 -7.53 2.87 -17.01
C VAL A 44 -8.91 2.31 -17.34
N SER A 45 -9.59 1.70 -16.37
CA SER A 45 -10.99 1.28 -16.54
C SER A 45 -11.87 2.52 -16.73
N PRO A 46 -12.66 2.62 -17.82
CA PRO A 46 -13.52 3.79 -18.06
C PRO A 46 -14.69 3.86 -17.08
N MET A 47 -15.10 2.72 -16.51
CA MET A 47 -16.17 2.64 -15.53
C MET A 47 -15.60 2.35 -14.14
N PRO A 48 -16.00 3.10 -13.09
CA PRO A 48 -15.66 2.79 -11.72
C PRO A 48 -16.40 1.52 -11.23
N ASP A 49 -15.79 0.81 -10.27
CA ASP A 49 -16.41 -0.34 -9.59
C ASP A 49 -17.59 0.13 -8.70
N LYS A 50 -18.35 -0.79 -8.09
CA LYS A 50 -19.51 -0.47 -7.25
C LYS A 50 -19.18 0.49 -6.09
N ASP A 51 -17.94 0.42 -5.60
CA ASP A 51 -17.40 1.29 -4.55
C ASP A 51 -16.80 2.61 -5.10
N GLY A 52 -17.03 2.95 -6.38
CA GLY A 52 -16.48 4.16 -7.01
C GLY A 52 -14.98 4.08 -7.37
N ASN A 53 -14.35 2.92 -7.15
CA ASN A 53 -12.91 2.75 -7.38
C ASN A 53 -12.60 2.57 -8.87
N VAL A 54 -11.70 3.41 -9.38
CA VAL A 54 -11.11 3.22 -10.72
C VAL A 54 -9.98 2.20 -10.63
N THR A 55 -9.92 1.29 -11.60
CA THR A 55 -8.83 0.30 -11.69
C THR A 55 -7.85 0.72 -12.77
N LEU A 56 -6.57 0.82 -12.40
CA LEU A 56 -5.46 0.95 -13.34
C LEU A 56 -4.81 -0.41 -13.54
N THR A 57 -4.62 -0.83 -14.79
CA THR A 57 -3.85 -2.01 -15.14
C THR A 57 -2.58 -1.59 -15.86
N MET A 58 -1.42 -1.94 -15.32
CA MET A 58 -0.14 -1.81 -16.03
C MET A 58 0.06 -3.02 -16.94
N MET A 59 0.06 -2.78 -18.24
CA MET A 59 0.29 -3.77 -19.28
C MET A 59 1.75 -3.72 -19.71
N GLY A 60 2.33 -4.88 -20.04
CA GLY A 60 3.70 -5.00 -20.53
C GLY A 60 3.78 -5.95 -21.71
N SER A 61 4.66 -5.63 -22.66
CA SER A 61 5.07 -6.55 -23.72
C SER A 61 6.43 -7.16 -23.37
N PHE A 62 6.54 -8.48 -23.35
CA PHE A 62 7.74 -9.23 -23.04
C PHE A 62 8.19 -10.01 -24.27
N THR A 63 9.50 -10.13 -24.46
CA THR A 63 10.05 -11.11 -25.40
C THR A 63 10.20 -12.43 -24.66
N CYS A 64 9.71 -13.53 -25.25
CA CYS A 64 9.86 -14.85 -24.66
C CYS A 64 11.37 -15.19 -24.52
N PRO A 65 11.84 -15.59 -23.32
CA PRO A 65 13.26 -15.88 -23.09
C PRO A 65 13.72 -17.20 -23.72
N ASN A 66 12.78 -18.01 -24.25
CA ASN A 66 13.13 -19.25 -24.93
C ASN A 66 13.76 -18.94 -26.31
N PRO A 67 15.01 -19.38 -26.57
CA PRO A 67 15.74 -19.09 -27.81
C PRO A 67 15.03 -19.59 -29.08
N ASP A 68 14.27 -20.70 -28.99
CA ASP A 68 13.52 -21.27 -30.13
C ASP A 68 12.19 -20.56 -30.40
N CYS A 69 11.77 -19.65 -29.50
CA CYS A 69 10.46 -19.02 -29.57
C CYS A 69 10.52 -17.58 -30.10
N GLY A 70 11.25 -16.70 -29.42
CA GLY A 70 11.40 -15.28 -29.73
C GLY A 70 10.11 -14.43 -29.78
N LYS A 71 8.93 -15.00 -29.50
CA LYS A 71 7.65 -14.28 -29.65
C LYS A 71 7.45 -13.19 -28.60
N SER A 72 6.77 -12.13 -29.00
CA SER A 72 6.29 -11.09 -28.09
C SER A 72 5.00 -11.53 -27.40
N VAL A 73 4.97 -11.41 -26.08
CA VAL A 73 3.83 -11.75 -25.22
C VAL A 73 3.34 -10.49 -24.54
N ILE A 74 2.06 -10.19 -24.63
CA ILE A 74 1.43 -9.05 -23.94
C ILE A 74 0.69 -9.59 -22.72
N ALA A 75 0.97 -9.01 -21.55
CA ALA A 75 0.32 -9.42 -20.30
C ALA A 75 0.19 -8.26 -19.31
N ALA A 76 -0.79 -8.38 -18.42
CA ALA A 76 -0.97 -7.47 -17.30
C ALA A 76 0.06 -7.77 -16.20
N MET A 77 0.91 -6.80 -15.89
CA MET A 77 1.97 -6.89 -14.89
C MET A 77 1.44 -6.57 -13.49
N ALA A 78 0.68 -5.48 -13.38
CA ALA A 78 0.11 -5.02 -12.14
C ALA A 78 -1.33 -4.53 -12.36
N LYS A 79 -2.16 -4.72 -11.33
CA LYS A 79 -3.50 -4.11 -11.25
C LYS A 79 -3.55 -3.38 -9.92
N VAL A 80 -3.89 -2.10 -9.98
CA VAL A 80 -4.00 -1.23 -8.82
C VAL A 80 -5.42 -0.71 -8.79
N LYS A 81 -6.12 -0.91 -7.67
CA LYS A 81 -7.45 -0.32 -7.45
C LYS A 81 -7.32 1.00 -6.67
N GLY A 82 -8.28 1.90 -6.82
CA GLY A 82 -8.26 3.27 -6.27
C GLY A 82 -7.74 3.45 -4.83
N ASP A 83 -8.05 2.53 -3.92
CA ASP A 83 -7.53 2.56 -2.53
C ASP A 83 -6.00 2.40 -2.45
N GLU A 84 -5.41 1.62 -3.36
CA GLU A 84 -3.95 1.40 -3.48
C GLU A 84 -3.25 2.52 -4.26
N PHE A 85 -4.02 3.39 -4.95
CA PHE A 85 -3.51 4.57 -5.66
C PHE A 85 -3.10 5.68 -4.69
N ALA A 86 -3.70 5.71 -3.50
CA ALA A 86 -3.56 6.78 -2.51
C ALA A 86 -2.32 6.64 -1.61
N GLY A 87 -1.17 6.23 -2.15
CA GLY A 87 0.12 6.20 -1.42
C GLY A 87 0.09 5.46 -0.07
N LYS A 88 1.09 5.71 0.79
CA LYS A 88 1.02 5.27 2.20
C LYS A 88 -0.18 5.97 2.84
N SER A 89 -1.11 5.19 3.39
CA SER A 89 -2.27 5.75 4.08
C SER A 89 -1.80 6.74 5.16
N LYS A 90 -2.57 7.80 5.43
CA LYS A 90 -2.18 8.81 6.44
C LYS A 90 -1.89 8.20 7.82
N HIS A 91 -2.54 7.08 8.13
CA HIS A 91 -2.29 6.29 9.33
C HIS A 91 -0.92 5.58 9.29
N GLU A 92 -0.49 5.09 8.12
CA GLU A 92 0.83 4.49 7.92
C GLU A 92 1.94 5.55 7.94
N LEU A 93 1.72 6.73 7.35
CA LEU A 93 2.62 7.88 7.48
C LEU A 93 2.76 8.34 8.94
N LEU A 94 1.65 8.39 9.69
CA LEU A 94 1.66 8.70 11.11
C LEU A 94 2.44 7.63 11.91
N MET A 95 2.19 6.34 11.66
CA MET A 95 2.92 5.28 12.36
C MET A 95 4.41 5.26 12.01
N GLU A 96 4.78 5.50 10.75
CA GLU A 96 6.17 5.64 10.33
C GLU A 96 6.84 6.82 11.02
N PHE A 97 6.17 7.98 11.09
CA PHE A 97 6.68 9.14 11.81
C PHE A 97 6.88 8.82 13.29
N LEU A 98 5.88 8.27 13.97
CA LEU A 98 5.96 7.98 15.41
C LEU A 98 7.01 6.90 15.77
N ASN A 99 7.35 5.99 14.84
CA ASN A 99 8.42 5.00 15.04
C ASN A 99 9.83 5.56 14.80
N ASN A 100 9.96 6.65 14.02
CA ASN A 100 11.25 7.29 13.76
C ASN A 100 11.54 8.46 14.72
N VAL A 101 10.58 8.82 15.56
CA VAL A 101 10.73 9.89 16.55
C VAL A 101 11.41 9.30 17.79
N GLU A 102 12.65 9.70 18.03
CA GLU A 102 13.43 9.33 19.22
C GLU A 102 13.25 10.32 20.38
N ASP A 103 12.78 11.56 20.10
CA ASP A 103 12.60 12.67 21.06
C ASP A 103 11.21 13.32 20.98
N LYS A 104 10.85 14.22 21.92
CA LYS A 104 9.53 14.88 21.95
C LYS A 104 9.18 15.54 20.60
N ALA A 105 8.06 15.15 19.98
CA ALA A 105 7.59 15.72 18.71
C ALA A 105 6.37 16.62 18.91
N HIS A 106 6.42 17.85 18.40
CA HIS A 106 5.28 18.77 18.47
C HIS A 106 4.15 18.33 17.54
N VAL A 107 2.89 18.42 18.00
CA VAL A 107 1.70 17.96 17.25
C VAL A 107 1.55 18.71 15.92
N ASP A 108 2.01 19.96 15.83
CA ASP A 108 1.98 20.75 14.59
C ASP A 108 2.93 20.22 13.50
N GLU A 109 4.09 19.70 13.90
CA GLU A 109 5.05 19.11 12.95
C GLU A 109 4.52 17.78 12.39
N ILE A 110 3.87 16.98 13.25
CA ILE A 110 3.17 15.76 12.83
C ILE A 110 2.01 16.12 11.89
N ALA A 111 1.27 17.18 12.19
CA ALA A 111 0.14 17.66 11.39
C ALA A 111 0.57 18.08 9.98
N LYS A 112 1.70 18.81 9.85
CA LYS A 112 2.28 19.22 8.57
C LYS A 112 2.74 18.03 7.73
N VAL A 113 3.47 17.09 8.34
CA VAL A 113 4.00 15.91 7.63
C VAL A 113 2.88 14.99 7.13
N VAL A 114 1.82 14.80 7.92
CA VAL A 114 0.71 13.91 7.58
C VAL A 114 -0.38 14.63 6.76
N GLY A 115 -0.34 15.97 6.68
CA GLY A 115 -1.36 16.78 6.00
C GLY A 115 -2.75 16.63 6.64
N ILE A 116 -2.81 16.67 7.98
CA ILE A 116 -4.03 16.55 8.79
C ILE A 116 -4.01 17.64 9.86
N GLY A 117 -5.15 18.30 10.09
CA GLY A 117 -5.26 19.30 11.17
C GLY A 117 -4.94 18.75 12.56
N SER A 118 -4.33 19.58 13.40
CA SER A 118 -3.83 19.25 14.75
C SER A 118 -4.88 18.57 15.65
N ASP A 119 -6.15 18.99 15.61
CA ASP A 119 -7.25 18.36 16.36
C ASP A 119 -7.43 16.85 16.04
N LYS A 120 -7.32 16.51 14.75
CA LYS A 120 -7.47 15.13 14.29
C LYS A 120 -6.26 14.28 14.67
N ILE A 121 -5.05 14.87 14.71
CA ILE A 121 -3.85 14.20 15.22
C ILE A 121 -4.00 13.90 16.72
N LYS A 122 -4.45 14.86 17.54
CA LYS A 122 -4.70 14.64 18.98
C LYS A 122 -5.69 13.49 19.21
N LYS A 123 -6.76 13.41 18.42
CA LYS A 123 -7.73 12.30 18.44
C LYS A 123 -7.11 10.97 17.98
N ALA A 124 -6.31 10.99 16.92
CA ALA A 124 -5.64 9.80 16.41
C ALA A 124 -4.63 9.24 17.42
N LEU A 125 -3.82 10.08 18.05
CA LEU A 125 -2.86 9.69 19.09
C LEU A 125 -3.58 9.10 20.33
N LYS A 126 -4.68 9.71 20.77
CA LYS A 126 -5.52 9.14 21.85
C LYS A 126 -6.09 7.76 21.48
N ALA A 127 -6.57 7.61 20.24
CA ALA A 127 -7.08 6.33 19.75
C ALA A 127 -5.97 5.26 19.64
N LEU A 128 -4.77 5.65 19.20
CA LEU A 128 -3.61 4.77 19.08
C LEU A 128 -3.07 4.32 20.44
N LYS A 129 -3.07 5.20 21.44
CA LYS A 129 -2.75 4.87 22.83
C LYS A 129 -3.76 3.87 23.41
N ASN A 130 -5.05 4.11 23.19
CA ASN A 130 -6.11 3.19 23.63
C ASN A 130 -6.04 1.82 22.90
N GLN A 131 -5.49 1.79 21.68
CA GLN A 131 -5.24 0.56 20.92
C GLN A 131 -3.93 -0.14 21.29
N GLY A 132 -3.11 0.41 22.20
CA GLY A 132 -1.84 -0.18 22.64
C GLY A 132 -0.76 -0.27 21.55
N LYS A 133 -0.85 0.57 20.51
CA LYS A 133 0.09 0.56 19.37
C LYS A 133 1.27 1.51 19.53
N ILE A 134 1.22 2.40 20.51
CA ILE A 134 2.26 3.38 20.82
C ILE A 134 2.57 3.31 22.31
N THR A 135 3.84 3.42 22.67
CA THR A 135 4.32 3.51 24.07
C THR A 135 4.24 4.92 24.64
N GLY A 136 4.06 5.92 23.76
CA GLY A 136 4.15 7.32 24.11
C GLY A 136 2.93 7.94 24.79
N SER A 137 3.17 9.05 25.48
CA SER A 137 2.14 9.90 26.08
C SER A 137 2.08 11.28 25.42
N LEU A 138 0.87 11.83 25.39
CA LEU A 138 0.62 13.19 24.90
C LEU A 138 0.70 14.15 26.09
N GLU A 139 1.74 14.98 26.14
CA GLU A 139 1.88 16.09 27.08
C GLU A 139 1.46 17.38 26.36
N GLU A 140 0.27 17.91 26.66
CA GLU A 140 -0.32 19.14 26.07
C GLU A 140 -0.37 19.19 24.53
N ASP A 141 0.75 19.56 23.91
CA ASP A 141 0.96 19.70 22.45
C ASP A 141 2.20 18.95 21.93
N TYR A 142 2.80 18.09 22.76
CA TYR A 142 3.92 17.23 22.41
C TYR A 142 3.56 15.75 22.53
N TYR A 143 3.94 14.98 21.53
CA TYR A 143 4.00 13.53 21.59
C TYR A 143 5.38 13.12 22.10
N VAL A 144 5.43 12.38 23.21
CA VAL A 144 6.65 11.79 23.76
C VAL A 144 6.52 10.28 23.63
N PRO A 145 7.36 9.59 22.82
CA PRO A 145 7.26 8.15 22.52
C PRO A 145 7.43 7.22 23.72
#